data_AF-A0A4R7NT73-F1
#
_entry.id   AF-A0A4R7NT73-F1
#
_cell.length_a   1.000
_cell.length_b   1.000
_cell.length_c   1.000
_cell.angle_alpha   90.00
_cell.angle_beta   90.00
_cell.angle_gamma   90.00
#
_symmetry.space_group_name_H-M   'P 1'
#
loop_
_entity.id
_entity.type
_entity.pdbx_description
1 polymer ?
#
loop_
_entity_poly.entity_id
_entity_poly.type
_entity_poly.pdbx_seq_one_letter_code
_entity_poly.pdbx_strand_id
1 'polypeptide(L)'
;MNIRMLLVALCAGSLLTGCQWMTQDTSPPAAAITSCNDDIPTLADNVCLMDDWVAFGLAAQRGDGEWRQIMLTRLDGDMPHLKLARATVLAWGERDGWEQASELYKAEISAAPSRLQPLLQQWLNGLERRRALAADLVKSESRRQALMRERDELAEKLDALTAIEQSINSRHEQSP
;
A
#
# COMPACT_ATOMS: atom_id res chain seq x y z
N MET A 1 -0.83 57.26 -61.07
CA MET A 1 -0.08 56.02 -60.79
C MET A 1 1.13 56.40 -59.94
N ASN A 2 1.44 55.92 -58.74
CA ASN A 2 0.93 54.84 -57.89
C ASN A 2 1.28 55.21 -56.43
N ILE A 3 0.40 55.95 -55.73
CA ILE A 3 0.60 56.27 -54.30
C ILE A 3 -0.43 55.56 -53.41
N ARG A 4 -1.59 55.18 -53.99
CA ARG A 4 -2.63 54.41 -53.28
C ARG A 4 -2.28 52.93 -53.07
N MET A 5 -1.30 52.39 -53.79
CA MET A 5 -0.93 50.96 -53.71
C MET A 5 0.14 50.66 -52.65
N LEU A 6 0.69 51.69 -52.00
CA LEU A 6 1.72 51.50 -50.96
C LEU A 6 1.16 51.52 -49.52
N LEU A 7 -0.08 51.98 -49.34
CA LEU A 7 -0.72 52.09 -48.02
C LEU A 7 -1.46 50.82 -47.56
N VAL A 8 -1.73 49.87 -48.46
CA VAL A 8 -2.44 48.62 -48.10
C VAL A 8 -1.49 47.51 -47.63
N ALA A 9 -0.19 47.59 -47.98
CA ALA A 9 0.80 46.58 -47.60
C ALA A 9 1.37 46.76 -46.17
N LEU A 10 1.13 47.89 -45.50
CA LEU A 10 1.72 48.16 -44.18
C LEU A 10 0.86 47.73 -42.98
N CYS A 11 -0.38 47.29 -43.18
CA CYS A 11 -1.30 46.91 -42.09
C CYS A 11 -1.29 45.42 -41.72
N ALA A 12 -0.45 44.59 -42.36
CA ALA A 12 -0.43 43.14 -42.13
C ALA A 12 0.65 42.66 -41.13
N GLY A 13 1.46 43.56 -40.55
CA GLY A 13 2.60 43.20 -39.70
C GLY A 13 2.39 43.29 -38.18
N SER A 14 1.25 43.81 -37.71
CA SER A 14 1.15 44.32 -36.32
C SER A 14 0.44 43.42 -35.31
N LEU A 15 0.24 42.13 -35.60
CA LEU A 15 -0.51 41.21 -34.71
C LEU A 15 0.30 40.03 -34.15
N LEU A 16 1.64 40.14 -34.04
CA LEU A 16 2.46 39.11 -33.39
C LEU A 16 3.55 39.68 -32.47
N THR A 17 3.18 40.57 -31.55
CA THR A 17 4.03 40.89 -30.38
C THR A 17 3.21 40.92 -29.09
N GLY A 18 2.68 39.77 -28.72
CA GLY A 18 2.31 39.53 -27.33
C GLY A 18 3.58 39.44 -26.49
N CYS A 19 3.95 40.53 -25.81
CA CYS A 19 4.97 40.48 -24.77
C CYS A 19 4.40 39.70 -23.58
N GLN A 20 4.70 38.40 -23.52
CA GLN A 20 4.57 37.67 -22.26
C GLN A 20 5.66 38.21 -21.32
N TRP A 21 5.23 38.99 -20.33
CA TRP A 21 6.08 39.46 -19.25
C TRP A 21 6.36 38.26 -18.35
N MET A 22 7.39 37.49 -18.69
CA MET A 22 7.90 36.39 -17.89
C MET A 22 8.58 37.02 -16.66
N THR A 23 7.89 37.02 -15.52
CA THR A 23 8.49 37.34 -14.22
C THR A 23 9.60 36.32 -13.97
N GLN A 24 10.84 36.75 -14.16
CA GLN A 24 12.03 35.95 -13.87
C GLN A 24 12.21 35.96 -12.35
N ASP A 25 11.68 34.92 -11.68
CA ASP A 25 11.94 34.69 -10.27
C ASP A 25 13.45 34.56 -10.07
N THR A 26 14.02 35.55 -9.40
CA THR A 26 15.42 35.59 -8.96
C THR A 26 15.53 34.77 -7.67
N SER A 27 15.14 33.50 -7.73
CA SER A 27 15.61 32.53 -6.74
C SER A 27 17.02 32.08 -7.15
N PRO A 28 17.97 31.95 -6.20
CA PRO A 28 19.26 31.36 -6.49
C PRO A 28 19.03 29.99 -7.18
N PRO A 29 19.82 29.62 -8.20
CA PRO A 29 19.64 28.35 -8.88
C PRO A 29 19.73 27.26 -7.81
N ALA A 30 18.63 26.52 -7.63
CA ALA A 30 18.63 25.33 -6.79
C ALA A 30 19.81 24.48 -7.23
N ALA A 31 20.62 24.04 -6.27
CA ALA A 31 21.78 23.20 -6.55
C ALA A 31 21.36 22.06 -7.47
N ALA A 32 22.12 21.83 -8.55
CA ALA A 32 21.81 20.77 -9.49
C ALA A 32 21.75 19.44 -8.73
N ILE A 33 20.59 18.79 -8.76
CA ILE A 33 20.42 17.46 -8.17
C ILE A 33 21.25 16.50 -9.02
N THR A 34 22.33 15.97 -8.44
CA THR A 34 23.31 15.14 -9.15
C THR A 34 23.02 13.64 -9.03
N SER A 35 22.20 13.23 -8.05
CA SER A 35 21.77 11.84 -7.89
C SER A 35 20.51 11.72 -7.03
N CYS A 36 19.68 10.71 -7.33
CA CYS A 36 18.51 10.31 -6.55
C CYS A 36 18.89 9.06 -5.73
N ASN A 37 19.34 9.25 -4.49
CA ASN A 37 19.83 8.16 -3.62
C ASN A 37 19.61 8.51 -2.14
N ASP A 38 18.46 9.09 -1.80
CA ASP A 38 18.15 9.37 -0.41
C ASP A 38 17.76 8.08 0.32
N ASP A 39 18.46 7.76 1.42
CA ASP A 39 18.16 6.62 2.30
C ASP A 39 16.70 6.61 2.80
N ILE A 40 16.17 7.81 3.08
CA ILE A 40 14.78 8.03 3.50
C ILE A 40 14.20 9.05 2.52
N PRO A 41 13.21 8.66 1.71
CA PRO A 41 12.69 9.52 0.67
C PRO A 41 11.92 10.70 1.28
N THR A 42 12.07 11.88 0.67
CA THR A 42 11.31 13.08 1.05
C THR A 42 10.07 13.22 0.17
N LEU A 43 9.19 14.17 0.51
CA LEU A 43 8.05 14.55 -0.34
C LEU A 43 8.36 15.78 -1.22
N ALA A 44 9.64 16.11 -1.41
CA ALA A 44 10.04 17.21 -2.27
C ALA A 44 9.66 16.90 -3.71
N ASP A 45 8.89 17.79 -4.35
CA ASP A 45 8.45 17.62 -5.73
C ASP A 45 9.59 17.93 -6.72
N ASN A 46 10.54 17.00 -6.82
CA ASN A 46 11.73 17.09 -7.66
C ASN A 46 11.85 15.87 -8.57
N VAL A 47 12.83 15.84 -9.47
CA VAL A 47 13.00 14.72 -10.41
C VAL A 47 13.16 13.35 -9.74
N CYS A 48 13.69 13.32 -8.50
CA CYS A 48 13.98 12.10 -7.75
C CYS A 48 12.81 11.51 -6.97
N LEU A 49 11.73 12.26 -6.73
CA LEU A 49 10.63 11.82 -5.85
C LEU A 49 10.14 10.40 -6.17
N MET A 50 9.94 10.04 -7.44
CA MET A 50 9.45 8.69 -7.74
C MET A 50 10.52 7.62 -7.49
N ASP A 51 11.76 7.90 -7.92
CA ASP A 51 12.85 6.94 -7.87
C ASP A 51 13.26 6.64 -6.43
N ASP A 52 13.36 7.66 -5.57
CA ASP A 52 13.71 7.49 -4.16
C ASP A 52 12.63 6.68 -3.41
N TRP A 53 11.35 6.98 -3.66
CA TRP A 53 10.25 6.24 -3.04
C TRP A 53 10.19 4.78 -3.52
N VAL A 54 10.39 4.53 -4.81
CA VAL A 54 10.43 3.16 -5.35
C VAL A 54 11.63 2.39 -4.80
N ALA A 55 12.82 3.00 -4.77
CA ALA A 55 14.02 2.40 -4.20
C ALA A 55 13.81 2.05 -2.72
N PHE A 56 13.23 2.96 -1.95
CA PHE A 56 12.90 2.74 -0.54
C PHE A 56 11.87 1.62 -0.36
N GLY A 57 10.81 1.58 -1.17
CA GLY A 57 9.82 0.50 -1.12
C GLY A 57 10.41 -0.88 -1.42
N LEU A 58 11.35 -0.94 -2.37
CA LEU A 58 12.09 -2.15 -2.68
C LEU A 58 13.06 -2.55 -1.57
N ALA A 59 13.74 -1.59 -0.94
CA ALA A 59 14.57 -1.85 0.24
C ALA A 59 13.72 -2.38 1.39
N ALA A 60 12.56 -1.77 1.65
CA ALA A 60 11.61 -2.23 2.67
C ALA A 60 11.07 -3.63 2.42
N GLN A 61 10.90 -4.03 1.15
CA GLN A 61 10.49 -5.38 0.80
C GLN A 61 11.61 -6.42 1.08
N ARG A 62 12.87 -6.07 0.79
CA ARG A 62 14.02 -6.98 0.92
C ARG A 62 14.67 -6.98 2.31
N GLY A 63 14.42 -5.94 3.10
CA GLY A 63 15.00 -5.76 4.42
C GLY A 63 14.62 -6.90 5.36
N ASP A 64 15.59 -7.34 6.15
CA ASP A 64 15.41 -8.32 7.22
C ASP A 64 14.88 -7.66 8.50
N GLY A 65 14.83 -8.42 9.60
CA GLY A 65 14.34 -7.92 10.89
C GLY A 65 15.22 -6.81 11.48
N GLU A 66 16.54 -6.93 11.36
CA GLU A 66 17.49 -5.95 11.91
C GLU A 66 17.39 -4.62 11.17
N TRP A 67 17.42 -4.64 9.84
CA TRP A 67 17.23 -3.46 9.00
C TRP A 67 15.91 -2.76 9.31
N ARG A 68 14.84 -3.55 9.50
CA ARG A 68 13.51 -3.03 9.77
C ARG A 68 13.45 -2.34 11.13
N GLN A 69 14.05 -2.92 12.16
CA GLN A 69 14.11 -2.31 13.49
C GLN A 69 14.90 -1.00 13.48
N ILE A 70 16.07 -0.98 12.85
CA ILE A 70 16.89 0.23 12.68
C ILE A 70 16.10 1.31 11.95
N MET A 71 15.38 0.92 10.89
CA MET A 71 14.61 1.88 10.11
C MET A 71 13.42 2.45 10.87
N LEU A 72 12.69 1.64 11.62
CA LEU A 72 11.58 2.13 12.44
C LEU A 72 12.06 3.13 13.50
N THR A 73 13.25 2.95 14.08
CA THR A 73 13.86 3.92 14.99
C THR A 73 14.21 5.24 14.28
N ARG A 74 14.77 5.18 13.07
CA ARG A 74 15.06 6.39 12.28
C ARG A 74 13.81 7.15 11.83
N LEU A 75 12.67 6.48 11.75
CA LEU A 75 11.41 7.02 11.22
C LEU A 75 10.43 7.49 12.31
N ASP A 76 10.88 7.65 13.55
CA ASP A 76 10.03 8.01 14.70
C ASP A 76 9.53 9.47 14.72
N GLY A 77 9.55 10.17 13.58
CA GLY A 77 9.10 11.56 13.48
C GLY A 77 7.68 11.72 12.94
N ASP A 78 7.09 12.90 13.19
CA ASP A 78 5.72 13.22 12.79
C ASP A 78 5.58 13.82 11.39
N MET A 79 6.69 14.04 10.69
CA MET A 79 6.65 14.59 9.33
C MET A 79 5.94 13.60 8.38
N PRO A 80 5.09 14.07 7.45
CA PRO A 80 4.32 13.19 6.57
C PRO A 80 5.17 12.17 5.80
N HIS A 81 6.35 12.58 5.31
CA HIS A 81 7.28 11.68 4.63
C HIS A 81 7.81 10.56 5.54
N LEU A 82 8.10 10.85 6.82
CA LEU A 82 8.56 9.86 7.80
C LEU A 82 7.44 8.88 8.15
N LYS A 83 6.21 9.38 8.33
CA LYS A 83 5.03 8.54 8.58
C LYS A 83 4.73 7.61 7.40
N LEU A 84 4.77 8.12 6.17
CA LEU A 84 4.60 7.30 4.96
C LEU A 84 5.73 6.28 4.79
N ALA A 85 6.98 6.66 5.04
CA ALA A 85 8.10 5.72 5.00
C ALA A 85 7.95 4.64 6.08
N ARG A 86 7.54 5.00 7.30
CA ARG A 86 7.23 4.06 8.39
C ARG A 86 6.09 3.12 8.01
N ALA A 87 5.05 3.62 7.36
CA ALA A 87 3.97 2.80 6.81
C ALA A 87 4.50 1.76 5.81
N THR A 88 5.41 2.16 4.91
CA THR A 88 6.05 1.26 3.95
C THR A 88 6.86 0.15 4.65
N VAL A 89 7.66 0.51 5.65
CA VAL A 89 8.47 -0.45 6.42
C VAL A 89 7.60 -1.45 7.18
N LEU A 90 6.56 -0.97 7.88
CA LEU A 90 5.60 -1.80 8.61
C LEU A 90 4.78 -2.70 7.68
N ALA A 91 4.36 -2.20 6.51
CA ALA A 91 3.55 -2.96 5.55
C ALA A 91 4.27 -4.19 5.00
N TRP A 92 5.60 -4.16 4.88
CA TRP A 92 6.41 -5.31 4.47
C TRP A 92 6.91 -6.16 5.64
N GLY A 93 6.71 -5.70 6.87
CA GLY A 93 7.05 -6.43 8.08
C GLY A 93 5.98 -7.45 8.50
N GLU A 94 6.01 -7.75 9.79
CA GLU A 94 5.10 -8.72 10.42
C GLU A 94 3.66 -8.22 10.48
N ARG A 95 2.73 -9.16 10.66
CA ARG A 95 1.28 -8.90 10.63
C ARG A 95 0.84 -7.88 11.68
N ASP A 96 1.52 -7.86 12.82
CA ASP A 96 1.20 -6.96 13.94
C ASP A 96 1.38 -5.47 13.55
N GLY A 97 2.26 -5.18 12.60
CA GLY A 97 2.47 -3.83 12.06
C GLY A 97 1.51 -3.42 10.94
N TRP A 98 0.75 -4.37 10.37
CA TRP A 98 -0.06 -4.10 9.17
C TRP A 98 -1.21 -3.15 9.43
N GLU A 99 -1.78 -3.18 10.64
CA GLU A 99 -2.84 -2.25 11.01
C GLU A 99 -2.34 -0.81 11.08
N GLN A 100 -1.26 -0.60 11.82
CA GLN A 100 -0.62 0.70 11.94
C GLN A 100 -0.16 1.23 10.57
N ALA A 101 0.41 0.39 9.72
CA ALA A 101 0.80 0.77 8.36
C ALA A 101 -0.39 1.29 7.53
N SER A 102 -1.53 0.59 7.59
CA SER A 102 -2.74 0.98 6.87
C SER A 102 -3.26 2.34 7.31
N GLU A 103 -3.32 2.57 8.62
CA GLU A 103 -3.78 3.85 9.16
C GLU A 103 -2.85 5.01 8.81
N LEU A 104 -1.54 4.80 8.85
CA LEU A 104 -0.56 5.81 8.41
C LEU A 104 -0.71 6.14 6.92
N TYR A 105 -0.87 5.14 6.05
CA TYR A 105 -1.13 5.41 4.62
C TYR A 105 -2.41 6.21 4.41
N LYS A 106 -3.53 5.79 5.01
CA LYS A 106 -4.82 6.49 4.86
C LYS A 106 -4.75 7.93 5.34
N ALA A 107 -4.02 8.19 6.43
CA ALA A 107 -3.89 9.52 7.00
C ALA A 107 -3.01 10.45 6.14
N GLU A 108 -1.92 9.93 5.56
CA GLU A 108 -0.85 10.78 5.02
C GLU A 108 -0.77 10.80 3.48
N ILE A 109 -1.46 9.89 2.76
CA ILE A 109 -1.42 9.86 1.28
C ILE A 109 -1.85 11.20 0.68
N SER A 110 -2.86 11.86 1.23
CA SER A 110 -3.36 13.14 0.71
C SER A 110 -2.35 14.29 0.84
N ALA A 111 -1.38 14.17 1.75
CA ALA A 111 -0.29 15.13 1.94
C ALA A 111 0.89 14.90 0.97
N ALA A 112 0.94 13.75 0.29
CA ALA A 112 1.97 13.49 -0.71
C ALA A 112 1.71 14.24 -2.03
N PRO A 113 2.76 14.57 -2.80
CA PRO A 113 2.60 15.15 -4.14
C PRO A 113 1.75 14.25 -5.04
N SER A 114 0.90 14.86 -5.88
CA SER A 114 -0.11 14.16 -6.68
C SER A 114 0.43 13.02 -7.55
N ARG A 115 1.66 13.17 -8.08
CA ARG A 115 2.35 12.13 -8.85
C ARG A 115 2.72 10.88 -8.05
N LEU A 116 2.90 11.00 -6.74
CA LEU A 116 3.27 9.90 -5.85
C LEU A 116 2.05 9.19 -5.27
N GLN A 117 0.92 9.89 -5.10
CA GLN A 117 -0.29 9.34 -4.48
C GLN A 117 -0.75 8.00 -5.10
N PRO A 118 -0.75 7.78 -6.42
CA PRO A 118 -1.17 6.50 -7.01
C PRO A 118 -0.31 5.31 -6.56
N LEU A 119 1.01 5.52 -6.42
CA LEU A 119 1.93 4.49 -5.96
C LEU A 119 1.61 4.09 -4.51
N LEU A 120 1.45 5.09 -3.63
CA LEU A 120 1.12 4.85 -2.22
C LEU A 120 -0.25 4.19 -2.07
N GLN A 121 -1.24 4.59 -2.88
CA GLN A 121 -2.55 3.96 -2.91
C GLN A 121 -2.47 2.49 -3.37
N GLN A 122 -1.64 2.20 -4.37
CA GLN A 122 -1.41 0.82 -4.81
C GLN A 122 -0.79 -0.03 -3.69
N TRP A 123 0.15 0.52 -2.93
CA TRP A 123 0.74 -0.16 -1.77
C TRP A 123 -0.26 -0.40 -0.65
N LEU A 124 -1.07 0.60 -0.30
CA LEU A 124 -2.17 0.46 0.66
C LEU A 124 -3.16 -0.63 0.22
N ASN A 125 -3.60 -0.62 -1.05
CA ASN A 125 -4.50 -1.65 -1.57
C ASN A 125 -3.87 -3.05 -1.54
N GLY A 126 -2.55 -3.16 -1.75
CA GLY A 126 -1.80 -4.40 -1.61
C GLY A 126 -1.76 -4.90 -0.16
N LEU A 127 -1.56 -3.99 0.80
CA LEU A 127 -1.58 -4.28 2.23
C LEU A 127 -2.97 -4.76 2.67
N GLU A 128 -4.04 -4.03 2.32
CA GLU A 128 -5.41 -4.39 2.68
C GLU A 128 -5.83 -5.76 2.14
N ARG A 129 -5.40 -6.11 0.90
CA ARG A 129 -5.63 -7.46 0.36
C ARG A 129 -4.93 -8.54 1.20
N ARG A 130 -3.69 -8.32 1.62
CA ARG A 130 -2.97 -9.27 2.49
C ARG A 130 -3.65 -9.39 3.86
N ARG A 131 -4.13 -8.28 4.43
CA ARG A 131 -4.89 -8.28 5.69
C ARG A 131 -6.18 -9.10 5.57
N ALA A 132 -6.95 -8.87 4.50
CA ALA A 132 -8.19 -9.62 4.25
C ALA A 132 -7.92 -11.13 4.12
N LEU A 133 -6.91 -11.51 3.33
CA LEU A 133 -6.52 -12.92 3.18
C LEU A 133 -6.09 -13.57 4.50
N ALA A 134 -5.36 -12.85 5.35
CA ALA A 134 -4.98 -13.35 6.66
C ALA A 134 -6.21 -13.57 7.57
N ALA A 135 -7.18 -12.64 7.55
CA ALA A 135 -8.42 -12.79 8.29
C ALA A 135 -9.26 -13.98 7.79
N ASP A 136 -9.35 -14.17 6.47
CA ASP A 136 -10.05 -15.30 5.86
C ASP A 136 -9.41 -16.64 6.23
N LEU A 137 -8.07 -16.70 6.30
CA LEU A 137 -7.34 -17.90 6.71
C LEU A 137 -7.69 -18.28 8.16
N VAL A 138 -7.68 -17.33 9.09
CA VAL A 138 -8.08 -17.56 10.50
C VAL A 138 -9.54 -18.03 10.60
N LYS A 139 -10.44 -17.45 9.80
CA LYS A 139 -11.85 -17.87 9.75
C LYS A 139 -12.01 -19.28 9.19
N SER A 140 -11.24 -19.63 8.16
CA SER A 140 -11.25 -20.97 7.56
C SER A 140 -10.76 -22.02 8.55
N GLU A 141 -9.67 -21.73 9.26
CA GLU A 141 -9.10 -22.64 10.27
C GLU A 141 -10.05 -22.87 11.44
N SER A 142 -10.68 -21.81 11.96
CA SER A 142 -11.67 -21.95 13.04
C SER A 142 -12.90 -22.76 12.59
N ARG A 143 -13.37 -22.56 11.35
CA ARG A 143 -14.44 -23.39 10.76
C ARG A 143 -14.03 -24.86 10.63
N ARG A 144 -12.80 -25.13 10.18
CA ARG A 144 -12.27 -26.49 10.08
C ARG A 144 -12.24 -27.18 11.44
N GLN A 145 -11.79 -26.49 12.49
CA GLN A 145 -11.77 -27.02 13.85
C GLN A 145 -13.19 -27.27 14.41
N ALA A 146 -14.16 -26.41 14.09
CA ALA A 146 -15.55 -26.63 14.47
C ALA A 146 -16.12 -27.90 13.81
N LEU A 147 -15.92 -28.05 12.50
CA LEU A 147 -16.38 -29.24 11.76
C LEU A 147 -15.70 -30.53 12.22
N MET A 148 -14.42 -30.48 12.59
CA MET A 148 -13.74 -31.64 13.17
C MET A 148 -14.38 -32.09 14.48
N ARG A 149 -14.71 -31.14 15.37
CA ARG A 149 -15.41 -31.45 16.63
C ARG A 149 -16.80 -32.02 16.40
N GLU A 150 -17.56 -31.45 15.46
CA GLU A 150 -18.89 -31.97 15.10
C GLU A 150 -18.80 -33.39 14.51
N ARG A 151 -17.79 -33.66 13.68
CA ARG A 151 -17.54 -35.00 13.14
C ARG A 151 -17.23 -35.99 14.26
N ASP A 152 -16.38 -35.62 15.21
CA ASP A 152 -16.01 -36.48 16.35
C ASP A 152 -17.25 -36.78 17.22
N GLU A 153 -18.08 -35.78 17.50
CA GLU A 153 -19.33 -35.94 18.26
C GLU A 153 -20.32 -36.86 17.53
N LEU A 154 -20.46 -36.71 16.21
CA LEU A 154 -21.34 -37.57 15.41
C LEU A 154 -20.82 -39.01 15.34
N ALA A 155 -19.50 -39.20 15.27
CA ALA A 155 -18.89 -40.52 15.31
C ALA A 155 -19.15 -41.22 16.66
N GLU A 156 -18.98 -40.50 17.78
CA GLU A 156 -19.28 -41.03 19.12
C GLU A 156 -20.76 -41.42 19.26
N LYS A 157 -21.68 -40.60 18.73
CA LYS A 157 -23.12 -40.92 18.72
C LYS A 157 -23.42 -42.16 17.88
N LEU A 158 -22.77 -42.33 16.74
CA LEU A 158 -22.94 -43.52 15.91
C LEU A 158 -22.43 -44.77 16.63
N ASP A 159 -21.25 -44.71 17.25
CA ASP A 159 -20.69 -45.83 18.01
C ASP A 159 -21.61 -46.22 19.18
N ALA A 160 -22.18 -45.23 19.89
CA ALA A 160 -23.15 -45.47 20.95
C ALA A 160 -24.42 -46.16 20.44
N LEU A 161 -24.95 -45.73 19.29
CA LEU A 161 -26.12 -46.37 18.67
C LEU A 161 -25.81 -47.81 18.22
N THR A 162 -24.63 -48.06 17.66
CA THR A 162 -24.18 -49.41 17.30
C THR A 162 -24.04 -50.32 18.52
N ALA A 163 -23.48 -49.83 19.63
CA ALA A 163 -23.38 -50.59 20.87
C ALA A 163 -24.76 -50.95 21.44
N ILE A 164 -25.74 -50.04 21.34
CA ILE A 164 -27.13 -50.31 21.74
C ILE A 164 -27.71 -51.43 20.88
N GLU A 165 -27.55 -51.39 19.56
CA GLU A 165 -28.05 -52.42 18.64
C GLU A 165 -27.48 -53.81 18.96
N GLN A 166 -26.16 -53.90 19.15
CA GLN A 166 -25.49 -55.15 19.54
C GLN A 166 -26.00 -55.68 20.88
N SER A 167 -26.29 -54.80 21.84
CA SER A 167 -26.87 -55.19 23.13
C SER A 167 -28.30 -55.72 23.01
N ILE A 168 -29.09 -55.24 22.05
CA ILE A 168 -30.46 -55.71 21.82
C ILE A 168 -30.44 -57.08 21.13
N ASN A 169 -29.61 -57.26 20.11
CA ASN A 169 -29.47 -58.53 19.39
C ASN A 169 -29.00 -59.65 20.33
N SER A 170 -27.98 -59.39 21.16
CA SER A 170 -27.50 -60.37 22.14
C SER A 170 -28.56 -60.78 23.18
N ARG A 171 -29.47 -59.87 23.56
CA ARG A 171 -30.60 -60.21 24.44
C ARG A 171 -31.65 -61.08 23.76
N HIS A 172 -31.91 -60.85 22.47
CA HIS A 172 -32.86 -61.66 21.70
C HIS A 172 -32.34 -63.08 21.46
N GLU A 173 -31.03 -63.26 21.24
CA GLU A 173 -30.41 -64.59 21.05
C GLU A 173 -30.33 -65.42 22.34
N GLN A 174 -30.42 -64.78 23.52
CA GLN A 174 -30.36 -65.43 24.83
C GLN A 174 -31.74 -65.76 25.43
N SER A 175 -32.83 -65.34 24.77
CA SER A 175 -34.19 -65.62 25.23
C SER A 175 -34.72 -66.87 24.51
N PRO A 176 -34.94 -68.00 25.21
CA PRO A 176 -35.41 -69.27 24.63
C PRO A 176 -36.88 -69.23 24.19
#